data_AF-A0A928FAA6-F1
#
_entry.id   AF-A0A928FAA6-F1
#
_cell.length_a   1.000
_cell.length_b   1.000
_cell.length_c   1.000
_cell.angle_alpha   90.00
_cell.angle_beta   90.00
_cell.angle_gamma   90.00
#
_symmetry.space_group_name_H-M   'P 1'
#
loop_
_entity.id
_entity.type
_entity.pdbx_description
1 polymer ?
#
loop_
_entity_poly.entity_id
_entity_poly.type
_entity_poly.pdbx_seq_one_letter_code
_entity_poly.pdbx_strand_id
1 'polypeptide(L)'
;MLIETGFIFCQKKRKEKLSMDFNLKEVARRIKDLREATGYTPEQLARLTGVSVEDYLVLESGEADFSFTFIYKCAKACGVEVVDIIEGTSTTLTSFAITRKGEGMKIVKKNGFVYNNLAPKFKGKMAEPFLVKFPYLEEEQNVPIKLSSHNGQEFDVIVKGSLKVQVGKHIEILNEGDSIFYNSLIPHGMIAVSEGGCEFHAVVLNPHEGEVSEEYPEAPYIAAKNAQAKERAEKASVADNFIESFYDANGVFNGIRFMNEEKFNFAFDCVDAIAEKSPDKLAMMWVGNDKSERRFTFSDMKKYSAKTANYFESLGIKRGDTVMLVLKRHYQFWFCMLALHKLGAIAIPATNQLVEHDFEYRYKAAKVKAIVCTADGDVSTEAEKAAAEFPGMVKVLVGGEKD
;
A
#
# COMPACT_ATOMS: atom_id res chain seq x y z
N MET A 1 36.84 -11.43 -59.60
CA MET A 1 38.09 -11.04 -58.90
C MET A 1 37.72 -9.88 -58.00
N LEU A 2 37.52 -10.07 -56.68
CA LEU A 2 38.57 -10.21 -55.65
C LEU A 2 39.46 -8.95 -55.63
N ILE A 3 39.75 -8.22 -54.54
CA ILE A 3 39.61 -8.31 -53.07
C ILE A 3 39.88 -6.89 -52.57
N GLU A 4 39.12 -6.33 -51.62
CA GLU A 4 39.66 -5.42 -50.59
C GLU A 4 38.61 -5.09 -49.52
N THR A 5 38.42 -5.99 -48.55
CA THR A 5 37.88 -5.64 -47.22
C THR A 5 38.36 -6.69 -46.23
N GLY A 6 39.50 -6.43 -45.59
CA GLY A 6 40.09 -7.42 -44.70
C GLY A 6 41.11 -6.88 -43.71
N PHE A 7 40.95 -5.67 -43.15
CA PHE A 7 41.84 -5.24 -42.06
C PHE A 7 41.24 -4.35 -40.96
N ILE A 8 39.95 -3.99 -41.00
CA ILE A 8 39.39 -3.01 -40.04
C ILE A 8 38.60 -3.66 -38.88
N PHE A 9 38.24 -4.95 -38.95
CA PHE A 9 37.33 -5.54 -37.96
C PHE A 9 37.98 -6.11 -36.69
N CYS A 10 39.31 -6.25 -36.64
CA CYS A 10 39.98 -6.94 -35.52
C CYS A 10 40.38 -6.03 -34.34
N GLN A 11 40.52 -4.71 -34.55
CA GLN A 11 40.91 -3.80 -33.44
C GLN A 11 39.74 -3.26 -32.60
N LYS A 12 38.51 -3.19 -33.14
CA LYS A 12 37.35 -2.66 -32.38
C LYS A 12 36.88 -3.62 -31.26
N LYS A 13 36.80 -4.93 -31.53
CA LYS A 13 36.36 -5.91 -30.52
C LYS A 13 37.32 -6.06 -29.34
N ARG A 14 38.63 -5.80 -29.52
CA ARG A 14 39.59 -5.81 -28.40
C ARG A 14 39.48 -4.59 -27.50
N LYS A 15 39.10 -3.41 -28.04
CA LYS A 15 38.92 -2.18 -27.24
C LYS A 15 37.64 -2.20 -26.39
N GLU A 16 36.53 -2.70 -26.93
CA GLU A 16 35.24 -2.77 -26.20
C GLU A 16 35.28 -3.75 -25.02
N LYS A 17 35.97 -4.89 -25.17
CA LYS A 17 36.12 -5.86 -24.07
C LYS A 17 37.04 -5.33 -22.97
N LEU A 18 38.13 -4.65 -23.35
CA LEU A 18 39.04 -4.01 -22.40
C LEU A 18 38.36 -2.85 -21.65
N SER A 19 37.54 -2.02 -22.33
CA SER A 19 36.87 -0.87 -21.69
C SER A 19 35.73 -1.25 -20.73
N MET A 20 35.07 -2.39 -20.93
CA MET A 20 34.06 -2.91 -20.00
C MET A 20 34.68 -3.44 -18.71
N ASP A 21 35.81 -4.16 -18.80
CA ASP A 21 36.56 -4.65 -17.62
C ASP A 21 37.10 -3.51 -16.75
N PHE A 22 37.44 -2.36 -17.35
CA PHE A 22 37.92 -1.17 -16.61
C PHE A 22 36.80 -0.48 -15.79
N ASN A 23 35.54 -0.56 -16.21
CA ASN A 23 34.42 0.06 -15.49
C ASN A 23 34.03 -0.75 -14.24
N LEU A 24 34.04 -2.08 -14.34
CA LEU A 24 33.68 -2.98 -13.24
C LEU A 24 34.63 -2.84 -12.03
N LYS A 25 35.95 -2.84 -12.28
CA LYS A 25 36.96 -2.67 -11.22
C LYS A 25 36.89 -1.29 -10.55
N GLU A 26 36.48 -0.27 -11.30
CA GLU A 26 36.38 1.08 -10.76
C GLU A 26 35.15 1.23 -9.85
N VAL A 27 34.02 0.64 -10.23
CA VAL A 27 32.83 0.52 -9.39
C VAL A 27 33.13 -0.30 -8.13
N ALA A 28 33.83 -1.44 -8.26
CA ALA A 28 34.25 -2.28 -7.14
C ALA A 28 35.11 -1.49 -6.13
N ARG A 29 36.10 -0.75 -6.65
CA ARG A 29 36.97 0.12 -5.86
C ARG A 29 36.17 1.19 -5.11
N ARG A 30 35.20 1.84 -5.76
CA ARG A 30 34.37 2.87 -5.10
C ARG A 30 33.51 2.28 -3.99
N ILE A 31 32.96 1.08 -4.17
CA ILE A 31 32.23 0.37 -3.10
C ILE A 31 33.16 0.09 -1.92
N LYS A 32 34.38 -0.37 -2.18
CA LYS A 32 35.40 -0.59 -1.15
C LYS A 32 35.76 0.72 -0.42
N ASP A 33 36.05 1.78 -1.16
CA ASP A 33 36.42 3.09 -0.61
C ASP A 33 35.30 3.65 0.27
N LEU A 34 34.03 3.51 -0.17
CA LEU A 34 32.86 3.91 0.61
C LEU A 34 32.70 3.08 1.87
N ARG A 35 32.85 1.75 1.78
CA ARG A 35 32.78 0.84 2.93
C ARG A 35 33.82 1.22 3.99
N GLU A 36 35.05 1.48 3.56
CA GLU A 36 36.15 1.90 4.43
C GLU A 36 35.92 3.28 5.03
N ALA A 37 35.42 4.24 4.24
CA ALA A 37 35.11 5.59 4.70
C ALA A 37 33.98 5.62 5.75
N THR A 38 33.00 4.72 5.66
CA THR A 38 31.91 4.59 6.63
C THR A 38 32.25 3.67 7.81
N GLY A 39 33.43 3.05 7.81
CA GLY A 39 33.90 2.19 8.90
C GLY A 39 33.28 0.79 8.95
N TYR A 40 32.67 0.33 7.86
CA TYR A 40 32.07 -1.01 7.81
C TYR A 40 33.12 -2.09 7.53
N THR A 41 33.00 -3.24 8.19
CA THR A 41 33.70 -4.47 7.79
C THR A 41 33.02 -5.10 6.57
N PRO A 42 33.71 -5.94 5.78
CA PRO A 42 33.08 -6.68 4.67
C PRO A 42 31.84 -7.47 5.09
N GLU A 43 31.86 -8.09 6.28
CA GLU A 43 30.74 -8.86 6.83
C GLU A 43 29.52 -7.97 7.12
N GLN A 44 29.76 -6.76 7.64
CA GLN A 44 28.70 -5.81 7.95
C GLN A 44 28.04 -5.30 6.67
N LEU A 45 28.83 -4.95 5.64
CA LEU A 45 28.26 -4.46 4.39
C LEU A 45 27.62 -5.59 3.57
N ALA A 46 28.15 -6.82 3.62
CA ALA A 46 27.50 -8.01 3.07
C ALA A 46 26.10 -8.23 3.69
N ARG A 47 25.99 -8.09 5.02
CA ARG A 47 24.70 -8.19 5.73
C ARG A 47 23.71 -7.10 5.30
N LEU A 48 24.17 -5.85 5.16
CA LEU A 48 23.33 -4.73 4.73
C LEU A 48 22.89 -4.82 3.27
N THR A 49 23.71 -5.46 2.42
CA THR A 49 23.41 -5.69 1.00
C THR A 49 22.61 -6.97 0.76
N GLY A 50 22.55 -7.87 1.74
CA GLY A 50 21.78 -9.12 1.68
C GLY A 50 22.43 -10.19 0.81
N VAL A 51 23.76 -10.15 0.64
CA VAL A 51 24.55 -11.19 -0.04
C VAL A 51 25.41 -11.94 0.99
N SER A 52 25.94 -13.11 0.62
CA SER A 52 26.91 -13.82 1.48
C SER A 52 28.23 -13.03 1.58
N VAL A 53 29.04 -13.27 2.62
CA VAL A 53 30.34 -12.59 2.77
C VAL A 53 31.27 -12.99 1.63
N GLU A 54 31.22 -14.25 1.21
CA GLU A 54 31.96 -14.78 0.08
C GLU A 54 31.58 -14.07 -1.23
N ASP A 55 30.28 -13.95 -1.52
CA ASP A 55 29.80 -13.25 -2.72
C ASP A 55 30.14 -11.75 -2.68
N TYR A 56 30.04 -11.13 -1.50
CA TYR A 56 30.40 -9.73 -1.29
C TYR A 56 31.87 -9.49 -1.64
N LEU A 57 32.79 -10.36 -1.18
CA LEU A 57 34.22 -10.23 -1.45
C LEU A 57 34.53 -10.39 -2.95
N VAL A 58 33.84 -11.30 -3.64
CA VAL A 58 33.96 -11.46 -5.10
C VAL A 58 33.48 -10.20 -5.82
N LEU A 59 32.37 -9.60 -5.40
CA LEU A 59 31.85 -8.34 -5.95
C LEU A 59 32.79 -7.17 -5.67
N GLU A 60 33.26 -7.00 -4.43
CA GLU A 60 34.19 -5.93 -4.04
C GLU A 60 35.57 -6.06 -4.72
N SER A 61 35.98 -7.27 -5.08
CA SER A 61 37.20 -7.49 -5.89
C SER A 61 37.02 -7.09 -7.37
N GLY A 62 35.78 -6.92 -7.83
CA GLY A 62 35.45 -6.64 -9.23
C GLY A 62 35.65 -7.85 -10.14
N GLU A 63 35.52 -9.07 -9.61
CA GLU A 63 35.58 -10.33 -10.36
C GLU A 63 34.21 -10.82 -10.86
N ALA A 64 33.13 -10.20 -10.38
CA ALA A 64 31.75 -10.48 -10.80
C ALA A 64 30.96 -9.20 -11.10
N ASP A 65 30.00 -9.33 -12.01
CA ASP A 65 29.07 -8.25 -12.36
C ASP A 65 28.15 -7.88 -11.19
N PHE A 66 27.89 -6.59 -11.04
CA PHE A 66 27.01 -6.08 -10.00
C PHE A 66 25.54 -6.12 -10.42
N SER A 67 24.66 -6.56 -9.52
CA SER A 67 23.24 -6.28 -9.66
C SER A 67 22.94 -4.83 -9.25
N PHE A 68 21.93 -4.21 -9.87
CA PHE A 68 21.47 -2.89 -9.45
C PHE A 68 21.04 -2.88 -7.97
N THR A 69 20.39 -3.95 -7.51
CA THR A 69 19.99 -4.11 -6.10
C THR A 69 21.18 -4.07 -5.15
N PHE A 70 22.31 -4.69 -5.53
CA PHE A 70 23.53 -4.65 -4.75
C PHE A 70 24.10 -3.23 -4.67
N ILE A 71 24.25 -2.54 -5.82
CA ILE A 71 24.77 -1.16 -5.85
C ILE A 71 23.83 -0.21 -5.07
N TYR A 72 22.52 -0.35 -5.23
CA TYR A 72 21.52 0.43 -4.51
C TYR A 72 21.64 0.25 -2.98
N LYS A 73 21.80 -0.99 -2.51
CA LYS A 73 21.97 -1.25 -1.08
C LYS A 73 23.32 -0.75 -0.56
N CYS A 74 24.40 -0.82 -1.34
CA CYS A 74 25.67 -0.19 -0.99
C CYS A 74 25.51 1.34 -0.87
N ALA A 75 24.82 1.97 -1.83
CA ALA A 75 24.57 3.41 -1.82
C ALA A 75 23.75 3.83 -0.58
N LYS A 76 22.64 3.12 -0.29
CA LYS A 76 21.82 3.35 0.91
C LYS A 76 22.61 3.13 2.20
N ALA A 77 23.38 2.05 2.29
CA ALA A 77 24.18 1.73 3.49
C ALA A 77 25.27 2.77 3.76
N CYS A 78 25.87 3.31 2.70
CA CYS A 78 26.95 4.29 2.78
C CYS A 78 26.47 5.75 2.71
N GLY A 79 25.16 5.99 2.61
CA GLY A 79 24.58 7.35 2.58
C GLY A 79 24.94 8.16 1.34
N VAL A 80 25.10 7.51 0.19
CA VAL A 80 25.44 8.14 -1.10
C VAL A 80 24.41 7.77 -2.17
N GLU A 81 24.47 8.44 -3.32
CA GLU A 81 23.62 8.09 -4.45
C GLU A 81 24.24 6.95 -5.27
N VAL A 82 23.39 6.17 -5.95
CA VAL A 82 23.84 5.10 -6.85
C VAL A 82 24.76 5.63 -7.96
N VAL A 83 24.51 6.86 -8.40
CA VAL A 83 25.32 7.54 -9.43
C VAL A 83 26.72 7.88 -8.90
N ASP A 84 26.90 8.14 -7.60
CA ASP A 84 28.23 8.35 -7.02
C ASP A 84 29.09 7.08 -7.13
N ILE A 85 28.47 5.90 -7.00
CA ILE A 85 29.13 4.61 -7.14
C ILE A 85 29.42 4.30 -8.62
N ILE A 86 28.45 4.51 -9.50
CA ILE A 86 28.55 4.13 -10.93
C ILE A 86 29.39 5.11 -11.74
N GLU A 87 29.21 6.41 -11.55
CA GLU A 87 29.81 7.46 -12.39
C GLU A 87 30.92 8.24 -11.68
N GLY A 88 31.00 8.20 -10.34
CA GLY A 88 32.07 8.86 -9.57
C GLY A 88 31.94 10.39 -9.50
N THR A 89 30.77 10.94 -9.82
CA THR A 89 30.51 12.39 -9.80
C THR A 89 29.27 12.73 -8.99
N SER A 90 29.41 13.58 -7.97
CA SER A 90 28.27 14.06 -7.18
C SER A 90 27.47 15.14 -7.91
N THR A 91 26.16 14.99 -7.93
CA THR A 91 25.22 15.90 -8.62
C THR A 91 25.05 17.23 -7.86
N THR A 92 25.01 18.36 -8.57
CA THR A 92 25.20 19.71 -8.00
C THR A 92 23.97 20.64 -8.01
N LEU A 93 22.82 20.25 -8.57
CA LEU A 93 21.69 21.17 -8.79
C LEU A 93 20.53 20.94 -7.80
N THR A 94 20.23 21.96 -6.98
CA THR A 94 19.13 21.99 -6.00
C THR A 94 18.02 23.00 -6.32
N SER A 95 18.23 23.91 -7.28
CA SER A 95 17.28 25.00 -7.58
C SER A 95 16.34 24.72 -8.76
N PHE A 96 16.87 24.32 -9.92
CA PHE A 96 16.08 23.83 -11.07
C PHE A 96 16.92 22.89 -11.96
N ALA A 97 16.26 22.02 -12.72
CA ALA A 97 16.88 21.19 -13.74
C ALA A 97 16.08 21.28 -15.05
N ILE A 98 16.79 21.32 -16.18
CA ILE A 98 16.20 21.29 -17.51
C ILE A 98 16.70 20.05 -18.24
N THR A 99 15.77 19.24 -18.72
CA THR A 99 16.05 18.09 -19.60
C THR A 99 15.36 18.34 -20.93
N ARG A 100 16.11 18.44 -22.03
CA ARG A 100 15.51 18.66 -23.36
C ARG A 100 14.94 17.35 -23.91
N LYS A 101 14.08 17.47 -24.92
CA LYS A 101 13.48 16.32 -25.61
C LYS A 101 14.59 15.40 -26.13
N GLY A 102 14.54 14.12 -25.71
CA GLY A 102 15.53 13.10 -26.10
C GLY A 102 16.76 13.02 -25.21
N GLU A 103 16.95 13.95 -24.26
CA GLU A 103 18.09 13.97 -23.33
C GLU A 103 17.78 13.33 -21.96
N GLY A 104 16.56 12.82 -21.79
CA GLY A 104 16.18 12.10 -20.56
C GLY A 104 17.05 10.87 -20.33
N MET A 105 17.33 10.56 -19.06
CA MET A 105 18.10 9.37 -18.71
C MET A 105 17.26 8.13 -19.01
N LYS A 106 17.71 7.35 -20.00
CA LYS A 106 17.01 6.16 -20.47
C LYS A 106 17.23 5.00 -19.50
N ILE A 107 16.14 4.48 -18.95
CA ILE A 107 16.11 3.30 -18.09
C ILE A 107 15.34 2.21 -18.87
N VAL A 108 16.08 1.21 -19.35
CA VAL A 108 15.51 0.12 -20.15
C VAL A 108 15.27 -1.09 -19.26
N LYS A 109 14.02 -1.55 -19.17
CA LYS A 109 13.66 -2.83 -18.53
C LYS A 109 13.56 -3.95 -19.58
N LYS A 110 13.68 -5.20 -19.11
CA LYS A 110 13.85 -6.42 -19.93
C LYS A 110 12.65 -6.84 -20.81
N ASN A 111 11.56 -6.07 -20.87
CA ASN A 111 10.30 -6.43 -21.57
C ASN A 111 9.79 -5.35 -22.54
N GLY A 112 10.67 -4.50 -23.10
CA GLY A 112 10.27 -3.50 -24.11
C GLY A 112 9.74 -2.17 -23.55
N PHE A 113 9.58 -2.04 -22.23
CA PHE A 113 9.26 -0.79 -21.56
C PHE A 113 10.45 0.17 -21.60
N VAL A 114 10.22 1.40 -22.07
CA VAL A 114 11.23 2.44 -22.07
C VAL A 114 10.81 3.57 -21.14
N TYR A 115 11.49 3.70 -20.01
CA TYR A 115 11.35 4.83 -19.10
C TYR A 115 12.45 5.85 -19.42
N ASN A 116 12.10 7.12 -19.50
CA ASN A 116 13.08 8.20 -19.59
C ASN A 116 12.87 9.13 -18.39
N ASN A 117 13.80 9.13 -17.42
CA ASN A 117 13.73 10.05 -16.30
C ASN A 117 14.00 11.49 -16.81
N LEU A 118 13.08 12.40 -16.51
CA LEU A 118 13.08 13.79 -16.99
C LEU A 118 13.74 14.77 -16.02
N ALA A 119 14.15 14.33 -14.83
CA ALA A 119 14.90 15.14 -13.87
C ALA A 119 15.99 14.32 -13.13
N PRO A 120 16.88 13.59 -13.84
CA PRO A 120 17.81 12.66 -13.20
C PRO A 120 18.89 13.37 -12.36
N LYS A 121 19.14 14.67 -12.64
CA LYS A 121 20.20 15.45 -11.98
C LYS A 121 19.71 16.37 -10.86
N PHE A 122 18.40 16.41 -10.59
CA PHE A 122 17.82 17.29 -9.56
C PHE A 122 17.83 16.61 -8.18
N LYS A 123 18.32 17.31 -7.15
CA LYS A 123 18.39 16.80 -5.76
C LYS A 123 17.13 17.13 -4.95
N GLY A 124 16.76 16.25 -4.01
CA GLY A 124 15.65 16.49 -3.08
C GLY A 124 14.27 16.49 -3.73
N LYS A 125 14.06 15.64 -4.74
CA LYS A 125 12.80 15.56 -5.48
C LYS A 125 11.68 15.03 -4.58
N MET A 126 10.56 15.77 -4.52
CA MET A 126 9.31 15.26 -3.97
C MET A 126 8.58 14.32 -4.95
N ALA A 127 8.92 14.40 -6.23
CA ALA A 127 8.35 13.58 -7.28
C ALA A 127 9.35 13.23 -8.38
N GLU A 128 9.26 12.01 -8.90
CA GLU A 128 10.05 11.50 -10.01
C GLU A 128 9.28 11.58 -11.33
N PRO A 129 9.68 12.46 -12.26
CA PRO A 129 9.02 12.58 -13.56
C PRO A 129 9.66 11.66 -14.61
N PHE A 130 8.83 10.93 -15.34
CA PHE A 130 9.20 10.05 -16.44
C PHE A 130 8.44 10.38 -17.71
N LEU A 131 9.07 10.12 -18.85
CA LEU A 131 8.39 9.87 -20.12
C LEU A 131 8.46 8.37 -20.40
N VAL A 132 7.31 7.71 -20.40
CA VAL A 132 7.18 6.26 -20.57
C VAL A 132 6.73 5.97 -21.99
N LYS A 133 7.38 4.99 -22.63
CA LYS A 133 6.90 4.36 -23.84
C LYS A 133 6.54 2.92 -23.55
N PHE A 134 5.26 2.61 -23.71
CA PHE A 134 4.66 1.32 -23.42
C PHE A 134 4.32 0.63 -24.74
N PRO A 135 4.96 -0.50 -25.08
CA PRO A 135 4.68 -1.20 -26.33
C PRO A 135 3.30 -1.85 -26.30
N TYR A 136 2.65 -1.91 -27.46
CA TYR A 136 1.49 -2.79 -27.62
C TYR A 136 1.97 -4.24 -27.67
N LEU A 137 1.38 -5.08 -26.82
CA LEU A 137 1.64 -6.51 -26.78
C LEU A 137 0.31 -7.26 -26.95
N GLU A 138 0.19 -8.01 -28.04
CA GLU A 138 -1.04 -8.74 -28.40
C GLU A 138 -1.40 -9.79 -27.33
N GLU A 139 -0.39 -10.44 -26.76
CA GLU A 139 -0.53 -11.42 -25.67
C GLU A 139 -1.12 -10.84 -24.37
N GLU A 140 -1.00 -9.52 -24.15
CA GLU A 140 -1.50 -8.85 -22.94
C GLU A 140 -2.97 -8.41 -23.07
N GLN A 141 -3.54 -8.38 -24.28
CA GLN A 141 -4.87 -7.80 -24.52
C GLN A 141 -6.02 -8.64 -23.93
N ASN A 142 -5.82 -9.95 -23.87
CA ASN A 142 -6.84 -10.93 -23.50
C ASN A 142 -6.54 -11.63 -22.16
N VAL A 143 -5.58 -11.12 -21.38
CA VAL A 143 -5.22 -11.63 -20.07
C VAL A 143 -5.42 -10.55 -19.00
N PRO A 144 -5.57 -10.91 -17.71
CA PRO A 144 -5.64 -9.93 -16.64
C PRO A 144 -4.39 -9.05 -16.59
N ILE A 145 -4.59 -7.74 -16.39
CA ILE A 145 -3.49 -6.78 -16.23
C ILE A 145 -2.71 -7.15 -14.96
N LYS A 146 -1.39 -7.28 -15.10
CA LYS A 146 -0.52 -7.54 -13.95
C LYS A 146 -0.48 -6.30 -13.05
N LEU A 147 -0.83 -6.48 -11.79
CA LEU A 147 -0.89 -5.39 -10.80
C LEU A 147 0.35 -5.34 -9.91
N SER A 148 0.70 -4.14 -9.49
CA SER A 148 1.71 -3.80 -8.49
C SER A 148 1.18 -2.76 -7.50
N SER A 149 1.88 -2.58 -6.39
CA SER A 149 1.60 -1.52 -5.42
C SER A 149 2.91 -0.95 -4.90
N HIS A 150 2.93 0.33 -4.60
CA HIS A 150 4.06 0.99 -3.93
C HIS A 150 3.57 2.19 -3.14
N ASN A 151 4.38 2.66 -2.20
CA ASN A 151 4.04 3.81 -1.39
C ASN A 151 4.05 5.09 -2.24
N GLY A 152 3.19 6.04 -1.89
CA GLY A 152 3.06 7.32 -2.59
C GLY A 152 1.81 7.44 -3.47
N GLN A 153 1.88 8.38 -4.40
CA GLN A 153 0.82 8.68 -5.36
C GLN A 153 1.41 8.79 -6.76
N GLU A 154 0.60 8.58 -7.79
CA GLU A 154 1.04 8.68 -9.17
C GLU A 154 0.08 9.53 -9.98
N PHE A 155 0.67 10.33 -10.87
CA PHE A 155 -0.04 11.16 -11.84
C PHE A 155 0.46 10.83 -13.24
N ASP A 156 -0.43 10.33 -14.10
CA ASP A 156 -0.12 9.99 -15.48
C ASP A 156 -0.91 10.87 -16.46
N VAL A 157 -0.26 11.29 -17.56
CA VAL A 157 -0.89 12.07 -18.65
C VAL A 157 -0.54 11.44 -20.00
N ILE A 158 -1.55 11.04 -20.77
CA ILE A 158 -1.37 10.40 -22.07
C ILE A 158 -0.98 11.43 -23.12
N VAL A 159 0.18 11.20 -23.75
CA VAL A 159 0.72 12.08 -24.79
C VAL A 159 0.37 11.55 -26.17
N LYS A 160 0.41 10.22 -26.36
CA LYS A 160 0.15 9.57 -27.64
C LYS A 160 -0.36 8.14 -27.45
N GLY A 161 -1.35 7.71 -28.24
CA GLY A 161 -1.95 6.39 -28.15
C GLY A 161 -2.97 6.25 -27.02
N SER A 162 -3.23 5.01 -26.61
CA SER A 162 -4.23 4.68 -25.58
C SER A 162 -3.69 3.66 -24.58
N LEU A 163 -4.00 3.89 -23.30
CA LEU A 163 -3.56 3.11 -22.16
C LEU A 163 -4.76 2.56 -21.41
N LYS A 164 -4.87 1.24 -21.28
CA LYS A 164 -5.85 0.61 -20.39
C LYS A 164 -5.23 0.48 -19.02
N VAL A 165 -5.79 1.18 -18.05
CA VAL A 165 -5.33 1.22 -16.66
C VAL A 165 -6.33 0.47 -15.79
N GLN A 166 -5.81 -0.30 -14.84
CA GLN A 166 -6.57 -0.86 -13.74
C GLN A 166 -6.06 -0.29 -12.42
N VAL A 167 -6.96 0.26 -11.61
CA VAL A 167 -6.70 0.66 -10.21
C VAL A 167 -7.73 0.00 -9.31
N GLY A 168 -7.28 -0.95 -8.51
CA GLY A 168 -8.15 -1.83 -7.72
C GLY A 168 -9.10 -2.62 -8.64
N LYS A 169 -10.40 -2.30 -8.55
CA LYS A 169 -11.45 -2.92 -9.37
C LYS A 169 -11.85 -2.06 -10.60
N HIS A 170 -11.39 -0.81 -10.66
CA HIS A 170 -11.77 0.09 -11.74
C HIS A 170 -10.82 -0.11 -12.92
N ILE A 171 -11.40 -0.25 -14.10
CA ILE A 171 -10.67 -0.39 -15.36
C ILE A 171 -11.17 0.70 -16.28
N GLU A 172 -10.25 1.50 -16.80
CA GLU A 172 -10.55 2.57 -17.74
C GLU A 172 -9.54 2.58 -18.88
N ILE A 173 -9.97 3.09 -20.05
CA ILE A 173 -9.10 3.32 -21.20
C ILE A 173 -8.89 4.82 -21.32
N LEU A 174 -7.65 5.25 -21.15
CA LEU A 174 -7.22 6.63 -21.29
C LEU A 174 -6.69 6.85 -22.71
N ASN A 175 -7.07 7.96 -23.34
CA ASN A 175 -6.65 8.37 -24.68
C ASN A 175 -5.80 9.64 -24.63
N GLU A 176 -5.27 10.06 -25.78
CA GLU A 176 -4.45 11.27 -25.89
C GLU A 176 -5.10 12.49 -25.22
N GLY A 177 -4.37 13.12 -24.30
CA GLY A 177 -4.84 14.27 -23.51
C GLY A 177 -5.50 13.90 -22.17
N ASP A 178 -5.89 12.63 -21.97
CA ASP A 178 -6.44 12.17 -20.70
C ASP A 178 -5.36 12.08 -19.61
N SER A 179 -5.78 12.18 -18.35
CA SER A 179 -4.91 12.03 -17.19
C SER A 179 -5.57 11.23 -16.08
N ILE A 180 -4.75 10.61 -15.24
CA ILE A 180 -5.20 9.89 -14.05
C ILE A 180 -4.31 10.24 -12.85
N PHE A 181 -4.92 10.42 -11.68
CA PHE A 181 -4.23 10.59 -10.40
C PHE A 181 -4.72 9.55 -9.40
N TYR A 182 -3.82 8.79 -8.80
CA TYR A 182 -4.21 7.68 -7.93
C TYR A 182 -3.25 7.46 -6.75
N ASN A 183 -3.78 6.82 -5.71
CA ASN A 183 -3.00 6.33 -4.58
C ASN A 183 -2.33 5.01 -4.97
N SER A 184 -1.00 5.01 -5.07
CA SER A 184 -0.23 3.86 -5.56
C SER A 184 -0.18 2.68 -4.59
N LEU A 185 -0.69 2.85 -3.35
CA LEU A 185 -0.91 1.74 -2.41
C LEU A 185 -2.06 0.83 -2.86
N ILE A 186 -2.97 1.32 -3.70
CA ILE A 186 -4.03 0.50 -4.30
C ILE A 186 -3.39 -0.33 -5.42
N PRO A 187 -3.62 -1.66 -5.50
CA PRO A 187 -3.12 -2.50 -6.58
C PRO A 187 -3.49 -1.92 -7.95
N HIS A 188 -2.49 -1.61 -8.76
CA HIS A 188 -2.67 -0.96 -10.05
C HIS A 188 -1.75 -1.54 -11.12
N GLY A 189 -2.15 -1.41 -12.38
CA GLY A 189 -1.37 -1.86 -13.53
C GLY A 189 -1.92 -1.27 -14.81
N MET A 190 -1.17 -1.38 -15.91
CA MET A 190 -1.55 -0.75 -17.18
C MET A 190 -0.99 -1.54 -18.37
N ILE A 191 -1.68 -1.50 -19.50
CA ILE A 191 -1.24 -2.04 -20.79
C ILE A 191 -1.57 -1.05 -21.91
N ALA A 192 -0.73 -1.01 -22.96
CA ALA A 192 -1.06 -0.24 -24.15
C ALA A 192 -2.10 -1.00 -25.00
N VAL A 193 -3.11 -0.30 -25.50
CA VAL A 193 -4.20 -0.90 -26.31
C VAL A 193 -4.23 -0.41 -27.76
N SER A 194 -3.47 0.64 -28.09
CA SER A 194 -3.27 1.11 -29.46
C SER A 194 -2.10 0.39 -30.13
N GLU A 195 -2.25 -0.05 -31.39
CA GLU A 195 -1.23 -0.83 -32.14
C GLU A 195 0.17 -0.20 -32.17
N GLY A 196 0.27 1.13 -32.09
CA GLY A 196 1.54 1.88 -32.02
C GLY A 196 2.18 1.96 -30.63
N GLY A 197 1.61 1.28 -29.62
CA GLY A 197 1.92 1.47 -28.22
C GLY A 197 1.33 2.76 -27.66
N CYS A 198 1.73 3.13 -26.44
CA CYS A 198 1.32 4.35 -25.74
C CYS A 198 2.55 5.13 -25.24
N GLU A 199 2.55 6.45 -25.39
CA GLU A 199 3.50 7.36 -24.76
C GLU A 199 2.78 8.24 -23.75
N PHE A 200 3.30 8.33 -22.52
CA PHE A 200 2.69 9.11 -21.45
C PHE A 200 3.74 9.67 -20.49
N HIS A 201 3.40 10.78 -19.84
CA HIS A 201 4.15 11.30 -18.71
C HIS A 201 3.67 10.61 -17.44
N ALA A 202 4.60 10.12 -16.63
CA ALA A 202 4.32 9.56 -15.31
C ALA A 202 5.07 10.37 -14.25
N VAL A 203 4.38 10.78 -13.19
CA VAL A 203 4.95 11.52 -12.07
C VAL A 203 4.67 10.74 -10.79
N VAL A 204 5.73 10.13 -10.25
CA VAL A 204 5.65 9.32 -9.02
C VAL A 204 6.00 10.20 -7.83
N LEU A 205 5.04 10.43 -6.93
CA LEU A 205 5.23 11.24 -5.72
C LEU A 205 5.60 10.34 -4.54
N ASN A 206 6.76 10.58 -3.95
CA ASN A 206 7.20 9.89 -2.74
C ASN A 206 6.65 10.60 -1.49
N PRO A 207 6.28 9.88 -0.41
CA PRO A 207 5.94 10.50 0.86
C PRO A 207 7.15 11.24 1.47
N HIS A 208 6.89 12.32 2.21
CA HIS A 208 7.92 13.17 2.82
C HIS A 208 8.82 12.42 3.83
N GLU A 209 10.08 12.85 3.92
CA GLU A 209 11.00 12.46 5.00
C GLU A 209 10.37 12.76 6.37
N GLY A 210 10.12 11.70 7.16
CA GLY A 210 9.57 11.81 8.52
C GLY A 210 8.44 10.84 8.85
N GLU A 211 7.81 10.22 7.84
CA GLU A 211 6.92 9.07 8.07
C GLU A 211 7.75 7.79 8.01
N VAL A 212 8.10 7.27 9.19
CA VAL A 212 8.65 5.91 9.32
C VAL A 212 7.55 4.94 8.92
N SER A 213 7.55 4.52 7.65
CA SER A 213 6.84 3.31 7.26
C SER A 213 7.53 2.12 7.92
N GLU A 214 6.77 1.28 8.61
CA GLU A 214 7.23 -0.06 8.97
C GLU A 214 7.64 -0.79 7.68
N GLU A 215 8.95 -0.88 7.40
CA GLU A 215 9.50 -1.69 6.33
C GLU A 215 9.17 -3.16 6.63
N TYR A 216 8.25 -3.76 5.87
CA TYR A 216 8.15 -5.21 5.81
C TYR A 216 9.40 -5.74 5.09
N PRO A 217 10.23 -6.57 5.73
CA PRO A 217 11.44 -7.09 5.10
C PRO A 217 11.09 -7.97 3.89
N GLU A 218 11.82 -7.82 2.79
CA GLU A 218 11.86 -8.79 1.70
C GLU A 218 12.43 -10.12 2.25
N ALA A 219 11.55 -11.03 2.63
CA ALA A 219 11.88 -12.43 2.91
C ALA A 219 11.42 -13.32 1.74
N PRO A 220 12.12 -14.42 1.43
CA PRO A 220 11.84 -15.29 0.27
C PRO A 220 10.44 -15.91 0.39
N TYR A 221 9.46 -15.30 -0.29
CA TYR A 221 8.03 -15.44 0.05
C TYR A 221 7.28 -16.60 -0.64
N ILE A 222 7.87 -17.34 -1.58
CA ILE A 222 7.09 -18.30 -2.39
C ILE A 222 7.02 -19.71 -1.77
N ALA A 223 8.05 -20.18 -1.05
CA ALA A 223 8.07 -21.57 -0.56
C ALA A 223 7.36 -21.76 0.79
N ALA A 224 7.54 -20.85 1.75
CA ALA A 224 6.99 -21.00 3.11
C ALA A 224 5.46 -20.85 3.16
N LYS A 225 4.88 -20.08 2.22
CA LYS A 225 3.43 -19.92 2.14
C LYS A 225 2.76 -21.13 1.50
N ASN A 226 3.42 -21.93 0.67
CA ASN A 226 2.79 -23.14 0.12
C ASN A 226 2.61 -24.24 1.18
N ALA A 227 3.41 -24.25 2.25
CA ALA A 227 3.20 -25.13 3.40
C ALA A 227 2.17 -24.55 4.39
N GLN A 228 2.29 -23.27 4.75
CA GLN A 228 1.37 -22.63 5.71
C GLN A 228 0.00 -22.24 5.13
N ALA A 229 -0.12 -21.97 3.82
CA ALA A 229 -1.41 -21.76 3.15
C ALA A 229 -2.10 -23.09 2.90
N LYS A 230 -1.36 -24.19 2.71
CA LYS A 230 -1.93 -25.54 2.69
C LYS A 230 -2.41 -25.95 4.09
N GLU A 231 -1.63 -25.66 5.14
CA GLU A 231 -2.03 -25.88 6.54
C GLU A 231 -3.16 -24.93 7.02
N ARG A 232 -3.25 -23.69 6.50
CA ARG A 232 -4.37 -22.76 6.76
C ARG A 232 -5.61 -23.10 5.93
N ALA A 233 -5.46 -23.56 4.69
CA ALA A 233 -6.57 -24.07 3.88
C ALA A 233 -7.18 -25.34 4.49
N GLU A 234 -6.41 -26.07 5.31
CA GLU A 234 -6.88 -27.23 6.06
C GLU A 234 -7.62 -26.87 7.38
N LYS A 235 -7.55 -25.62 7.87
CA LYS A 235 -8.27 -25.16 9.07
C LYS A 235 -9.38 -24.18 8.72
N ALA A 236 -10.62 -24.69 8.76
CA ALA A 236 -11.82 -23.91 8.47
C ALA A 236 -11.89 -22.61 9.30
N SER A 237 -11.80 -21.46 8.60
CA SER A 237 -11.97 -20.14 9.18
C SER A 237 -13.45 -19.82 9.41
N VAL A 238 -13.75 -18.77 10.17
CA VAL A 238 -15.14 -18.31 10.32
C VAL A 238 -15.69 -17.69 9.03
N ALA A 239 -14.81 -17.23 8.13
CA ALA A 239 -15.20 -16.63 6.85
C ALA A 239 -15.60 -17.66 5.80
N ASP A 240 -15.20 -18.93 5.95
CA ASP A 240 -15.41 -19.98 4.94
C ASP A 240 -16.89 -20.31 4.70
N ASN A 241 -17.77 -19.95 5.65
CA ASN A 241 -19.22 -20.04 5.51
C ASN A 241 -19.81 -19.00 4.55
N PHE A 242 -19.05 -17.93 4.23
CA PHE A 242 -19.52 -16.76 3.49
C PHE A 242 -18.62 -16.40 2.30
N ILE A 243 -17.43 -16.97 2.23
CA ILE A 243 -16.44 -16.67 1.22
C ILE A 243 -15.90 -17.98 0.66
N GLU A 244 -16.04 -18.14 -0.64
CA GLU A 244 -15.33 -19.17 -1.39
C GLU A 244 -14.14 -18.53 -2.10
N SER A 245 -12.96 -19.10 -1.94
CA SER A 245 -11.74 -18.62 -2.58
C SER A 245 -11.37 -19.52 -3.74
N PHE A 246 -11.02 -18.90 -4.88
CA PHE A 246 -10.57 -19.59 -6.08
C PHE A 246 -9.05 -19.48 -6.20
N TYR A 247 -8.43 -20.57 -6.63
CA TYR A 247 -6.99 -20.66 -6.85
C TYR A 247 -6.74 -21.23 -8.25
N ASP A 248 -5.66 -20.80 -8.90
CA ASP A 248 -5.23 -21.36 -10.18
C ASP A 248 -4.52 -22.72 -10.01
N ALA A 249 -4.10 -23.31 -11.12
CA ALA A 249 -3.39 -24.61 -11.13
C ALA A 249 -2.07 -24.61 -10.35
N ASN A 250 -1.49 -23.44 -10.07
CA ASN A 250 -0.27 -23.26 -9.29
C ASN A 250 -0.57 -22.95 -7.80
N GLY A 251 -1.85 -22.92 -7.40
CA GLY A 251 -2.28 -22.55 -6.05
C GLY A 251 -2.26 -21.04 -5.78
N VAL A 252 -2.19 -20.21 -6.82
CA VAL A 252 -2.24 -18.74 -6.69
C VAL A 252 -3.68 -18.30 -6.58
N PHE A 253 -3.98 -17.51 -5.54
CA PHE A 253 -5.30 -16.94 -5.33
C PHE A 253 -5.75 -16.10 -6.54
N ASN A 254 -6.88 -16.45 -7.14
CA ASN A 254 -7.43 -15.89 -8.38
C ASN A 254 -8.79 -15.19 -8.15
N GLY A 255 -9.41 -15.33 -6.97
CA GLY A 255 -10.59 -14.55 -6.64
C GLY A 255 -11.36 -15.06 -5.43
N ILE A 256 -12.42 -14.32 -5.08
CA ILE A 256 -13.41 -14.75 -4.10
C ILE A 256 -14.82 -14.64 -4.68
N ARG A 257 -15.70 -15.51 -4.21
CA ARG A 257 -17.15 -15.40 -4.35
C ARG A 257 -17.77 -15.30 -2.97
N PHE A 258 -18.66 -14.32 -2.80
CA PHE A 258 -19.46 -14.20 -1.58
C PHE A 258 -20.68 -15.10 -1.67
N MET A 259 -21.02 -15.74 -0.55
CA MET A 259 -22.09 -16.70 -0.41
C MET A 259 -22.88 -16.36 0.84
N ASN A 260 -24.19 -16.67 0.86
CA ASN A 260 -25.07 -16.47 2.02
C ASN A 260 -25.11 -15.02 2.55
N GLU A 261 -24.93 -14.04 1.66
CA GLU A 261 -24.88 -12.61 2.01
C GLU A 261 -26.13 -12.16 2.77
N GLU A 262 -27.29 -12.74 2.45
CA GLU A 262 -28.58 -12.41 3.05
C GLU A 262 -28.73 -12.87 4.51
N LYS A 263 -27.86 -13.75 4.99
CA LYS A 263 -27.85 -14.29 6.36
C LYS A 263 -26.69 -13.77 7.19
N PHE A 264 -25.73 -13.08 6.57
CA PHE A 264 -24.51 -12.67 7.22
C PHE A 264 -24.73 -11.62 8.32
N ASN A 265 -24.18 -11.87 9.49
CA ASN A 265 -24.10 -10.95 10.61
C ASN A 265 -22.70 -10.98 11.24
N PHE A 266 -21.90 -9.95 10.98
CA PHE A 266 -20.51 -9.88 11.45
C PHE A 266 -20.33 -10.13 12.95
N ALA A 267 -21.27 -9.71 13.79
CA ALA A 267 -21.14 -9.88 15.24
C ALA A 267 -21.36 -11.33 15.69
N PHE A 268 -22.26 -12.08 15.06
CA PHE A 268 -22.47 -13.49 15.37
C PHE A 268 -21.50 -14.39 14.60
N ASP A 269 -21.42 -14.19 13.29
CA ASP A 269 -20.75 -15.12 12.38
C ASP A 269 -19.23 -15.00 12.38
N CYS A 270 -18.71 -13.83 12.76
CA CYS A 270 -17.26 -13.63 12.90
C CYS A 270 -16.88 -13.54 14.38
N VAL A 271 -17.36 -12.51 15.09
CA VAL A 271 -16.85 -12.22 16.44
C VAL A 271 -17.24 -13.30 17.45
N ASP A 272 -18.52 -13.68 17.53
CA ASP A 272 -18.96 -14.71 18.47
C ASP A 272 -18.44 -16.10 18.07
N ALA A 273 -18.39 -16.42 16.77
CA ALA A 273 -17.81 -17.67 16.29
C ALA A 273 -16.32 -17.80 16.64
N ILE A 274 -15.54 -16.71 16.55
CA ILE A 274 -14.14 -16.70 17.03
C ILE A 274 -14.11 -16.82 18.55
N ALA A 275 -15.01 -16.16 19.28
CA ALA A 275 -15.10 -16.28 20.73
C ALA A 275 -15.40 -17.71 21.20
N GLU A 276 -16.19 -18.47 20.44
CA GLU A 276 -16.47 -19.89 20.72
C GLU A 276 -15.26 -20.78 20.42
N LYS A 277 -14.55 -20.53 19.31
CA LYS A 277 -13.35 -21.29 18.93
C LYS A 277 -12.11 -20.95 19.76
N SER A 278 -11.99 -19.71 20.21
CA SER A 278 -10.77 -19.17 20.84
C SER A 278 -11.13 -18.04 21.83
N PRO A 279 -11.78 -18.36 22.96
CA PRO A 279 -12.35 -17.37 23.87
C PRO A 279 -11.32 -16.39 24.43
N ASP A 280 -10.14 -16.90 24.80
CA ASP A 280 -9.07 -16.12 25.43
C ASP A 280 -8.20 -15.34 24.43
N LYS A 281 -8.46 -15.48 23.13
CA LYS A 281 -7.71 -14.77 22.10
C LYS A 281 -7.98 -13.27 22.24
N LEU A 282 -6.91 -12.48 22.31
CA LEU A 282 -7.00 -11.03 22.36
C LEU A 282 -7.68 -10.49 21.08
N ALA A 283 -8.76 -9.73 21.24
CA ALA A 283 -9.51 -9.11 20.16
C ALA A 283 -9.18 -7.62 20.02
N MET A 284 -8.99 -6.93 21.14
CA MET A 284 -8.69 -5.50 21.16
C MET A 284 -7.77 -5.15 22.33
N MET A 285 -6.76 -4.35 22.05
CA MET A 285 -5.96 -3.64 23.04
C MET A 285 -6.23 -2.15 22.86
N TRP A 286 -6.72 -1.51 23.91
CA TRP A 286 -7.04 -0.09 23.93
C TRP A 286 -6.08 0.63 24.87
N VAL A 287 -5.56 1.77 24.44
CA VAL A 287 -4.68 2.63 25.23
C VAL A 287 -5.33 4.02 25.32
N GLY A 288 -5.60 4.46 26.54
CA GLY A 288 -6.15 5.78 26.85
C GLY A 288 -5.11 6.89 26.77
N ASN A 289 -5.59 8.14 26.77
CA ASN A 289 -4.71 9.33 26.80
C ASN A 289 -3.85 9.40 28.07
N ASP A 290 -4.37 8.85 29.17
CA ASP A 290 -3.67 8.67 30.45
C ASP A 290 -2.70 7.48 30.45
N LYS A 291 -2.50 6.84 29.27
CA LYS A 291 -1.73 5.61 29.08
C LYS A 291 -2.31 4.39 29.79
N SER A 292 -3.57 4.46 30.26
CA SER A 292 -4.25 3.28 30.78
C SER A 292 -4.47 2.26 29.67
N GLU A 293 -4.14 1.00 29.94
CA GLU A 293 -4.31 -0.08 28.98
C GLU A 293 -5.52 -0.93 29.36
N ARG A 294 -6.33 -1.29 28.36
CA ARG A 294 -7.42 -2.27 28.50
C ARG A 294 -7.28 -3.32 27.42
N ARG A 295 -7.39 -4.59 27.82
CA ARG A 295 -7.36 -5.74 26.92
C ARG A 295 -8.72 -6.41 26.95
N PHE A 296 -9.25 -6.70 25.77
CA PHE A 296 -10.52 -7.39 25.60
C PHE A 296 -10.29 -8.61 24.71
N THR A 297 -10.62 -9.77 25.24
CA THR A 297 -10.62 -11.04 24.50
C THR A 297 -11.85 -11.14 23.60
N PHE A 298 -11.88 -12.10 22.67
CA PHE A 298 -13.09 -12.35 21.88
C PHE A 298 -14.28 -12.74 22.77
N SER A 299 -14.05 -13.46 23.87
CA SER A 299 -15.08 -13.74 24.90
C SER A 299 -15.61 -12.46 25.54
N ASP A 300 -14.74 -11.50 25.86
CA ASP A 300 -15.15 -10.18 26.36
C ASP A 300 -15.98 -9.42 25.32
N MET A 301 -15.54 -9.40 24.05
CA MET A 301 -16.27 -8.74 22.96
C MET A 301 -17.68 -9.31 22.81
N LYS A 302 -17.83 -10.64 22.81
CA LYS A 302 -19.14 -11.34 22.79
C LYS A 302 -19.99 -10.94 24.00
N LYS A 303 -19.43 -11.01 25.20
CA LYS A 303 -20.14 -10.69 26.45
C LYS A 303 -20.60 -9.24 26.49
N TYR A 304 -19.71 -8.28 26.29
CA TYR A 304 -20.05 -6.85 26.41
C TYR A 304 -20.97 -6.37 25.29
N SER A 305 -20.76 -6.83 24.05
CA SER A 305 -21.68 -6.50 22.95
C SER A 305 -23.09 -7.10 23.16
N ALA A 306 -23.22 -8.30 23.74
CA ALA A 306 -24.52 -8.86 24.11
C ALA A 306 -25.21 -8.05 25.21
N LYS A 307 -24.47 -7.63 26.26
CA LYS A 307 -25.01 -6.75 27.30
C LYS A 307 -25.46 -5.40 26.74
N THR A 308 -24.67 -4.82 25.82
CA THR A 308 -25.01 -3.56 25.16
C THR A 308 -26.21 -3.72 24.21
N ALA A 309 -26.36 -4.86 23.52
CA ALA A 309 -27.53 -5.15 22.69
C ALA A 309 -28.81 -5.19 23.52
N ASN A 310 -28.80 -5.89 24.65
CA ASN A 310 -29.94 -5.92 25.58
C ASN A 310 -30.25 -4.54 26.16
N TYR A 311 -29.22 -3.73 26.42
CA TYR A 311 -29.43 -2.34 26.84
C TYR A 311 -30.11 -1.51 25.76
N PHE A 312 -29.66 -1.55 24.51
CA PHE A 312 -30.32 -0.86 23.41
C PHE A 312 -31.75 -1.36 23.16
N GLU A 313 -31.99 -2.68 23.25
CA GLU A 313 -33.34 -3.24 23.17
C GLU A 313 -34.25 -2.68 24.28
N SER A 314 -33.74 -2.55 25.51
CA SER A 314 -34.49 -1.95 26.63
C SER A 314 -34.85 -0.47 26.42
N LEU A 315 -34.08 0.24 25.59
CA LEU A 315 -34.36 1.60 25.14
C LEU A 315 -35.32 1.66 23.94
N GLY A 316 -35.81 0.52 23.47
CA GLY A 316 -36.76 0.41 22.36
C GLY A 316 -36.13 0.39 20.96
N ILE A 317 -34.82 0.15 20.86
CA ILE A 317 -34.11 -0.02 19.58
C ILE A 317 -34.37 -1.42 19.04
N LYS A 318 -34.72 -1.51 17.75
CA LYS A 318 -35.13 -2.73 17.06
C LYS A 318 -34.42 -2.84 15.71
N ARG A 319 -34.55 -4.01 15.08
CA ARG A 319 -34.05 -4.27 13.73
C ARG A 319 -34.50 -3.18 12.75
N GLY A 320 -33.57 -2.64 11.98
CA GLY A 320 -33.80 -1.59 10.99
C GLY A 320 -33.78 -0.16 11.54
N ASP A 321 -33.80 0.04 12.86
CA ASP A 321 -33.64 1.37 13.44
C ASP A 321 -32.21 1.89 13.20
N THR A 322 -32.09 3.16 12.84
CA THR A 322 -30.79 3.83 12.64
C THR A 322 -30.27 4.45 13.93
N VAL A 323 -29.05 4.08 14.30
CA VAL A 323 -28.38 4.54 15.52
C VAL A 323 -27.04 5.17 15.17
N MET A 324 -26.88 6.45 15.50
CA MET A 324 -25.67 7.22 15.22
C MET A 324 -24.65 7.04 16.35
N LEU A 325 -23.38 6.83 16.01
CA LEU A 325 -22.29 6.63 16.97
C LEU A 325 -21.20 7.69 16.78
N VAL A 326 -20.97 8.51 17.81
CA VAL A 326 -19.93 9.56 17.84
C VAL A 326 -19.10 9.43 19.11
N LEU A 327 -18.22 8.42 19.13
CA LEU A 327 -17.52 7.97 20.33
C LEU A 327 -15.99 8.15 20.27
N LYS A 328 -15.47 8.97 19.35
CA LYS A 328 -14.01 9.17 19.16
C LYS A 328 -13.28 7.82 19.16
N ARG A 329 -12.27 7.66 20.03
CA ARG A 329 -11.47 6.43 20.22
C ARG A 329 -11.88 5.65 21.48
N HIS A 330 -13.08 5.85 22.02
CA HIS A 330 -13.55 5.08 23.18
C HIS A 330 -13.80 3.61 22.81
N TYR A 331 -13.30 2.67 23.62
CA TYR A 331 -13.44 1.24 23.37
C TYR A 331 -14.91 0.78 23.31
N GLN A 332 -15.82 1.51 23.99
CA GLN A 332 -17.26 1.29 23.96
C GLN A 332 -17.85 1.38 22.55
N PHE A 333 -17.19 2.08 21.61
CA PHE A 333 -17.59 2.10 20.20
C PHE A 333 -17.75 0.69 19.64
N TRP A 334 -16.79 -0.20 19.90
CA TRP A 334 -16.83 -1.57 19.39
C TRP A 334 -17.94 -2.40 20.04
N PHE A 335 -18.23 -2.17 21.32
CA PHE A 335 -19.38 -2.82 21.97
C PHE A 335 -20.70 -2.36 21.33
N CYS A 336 -20.83 -1.05 21.06
CA CYS A 336 -22.02 -0.49 20.42
C CYS A 336 -22.19 -1.00 18.98
N MET A 337 -21.13 -0.96 18.16
CA MET A 337 -21.15 -1.45 16.78
C MET A 337 -21.59 -2.92 16.71
N LEU A 338 -20.97 -3.78 17.51
CA LEU A 338 -21.32 -5.21 17.54
C LEU A 338 -22.72 -5.42 18.09
N ALA A 339 -23.14 -4.68 19.11
CA ALA A 339 -24.50 -4.76 19.66
C ALA A 339 -25.57 -4.39 18.62
N LEU A 340 -25.36 -3.32 17.86
CA LEU A 340 -26.28 -2.89 16.80
C LEU A 340 -26.35 -3.92 15.68
N HIS A 341 -25.21 -4.50 15.28
CA HIS A 341 -25.20 -5.63 14.34
C HIS A 341 -26.02 -6.82 14.88
N LYS A 342 -25.87 -7.19 16.16
CA LYS A 342 -26.66 -8.28 16.77
C LYS A 342 -28.16 -8.00 16.73
N LEU A 343 -28.58 -6.77 16.99
CA LEU A 343 -29.99 -6.35 16.90
C LEU A 343 -30.50 -6.23 15.45
N GLY A 344 -29.60 -6.20 14.47
CA GLY A 344 -29.91 -5.83 13.09
C GLY A 344 -30.33 -4.36 12.94
N ALA A 345 -29.91 -3.50 13.87
CA ALA A 345 -30.02 -2.06 13.76
C ALA A 345 -28.91 -1.52 12.85
N ILE A 346 -29.16 -0.36 12.22
CA ILE A 346 -28.24 0.26 11.27
C ILE A 346 -27.35 1.24 12.04
N ALA A 347 -26.09 0.87 12.23
CA ALA A 347 -25.11 1.74 12.86
C ALA A 347 -24.63 2.82 11.87
N ILE A 348 -24.60 4.08 12.31
CA ILE A 348 -24.09 5.22 11.54
C ILE A 348 -22.89 5.82 12.30
N PRO A 349 -21.66 5.38 12.00
CA PRO A 349 -20.46 6.01 12.54
C PRO A 349 -20.32 7.43 12.01
N ALA A 350 -19.95 8.38 12.86
CA ALA A 350 -19.70 9.76 12.45
C ALA A 350 -18.51 10.39 13.19
N THR A 351 -17.92 11.40 12.56
CA THR A 351 -16.81 12.19 13.11
C THR A 351 -17.26 13.00 14.33
N ASN A 352 -16.34 13.28 15.24
CA ASN A 352 -16.57 14.13 16.42
C ASN A 352 -16.42 15.63 16.11
N GLN A 353 -16.25 16.02 14.85
CA GLN A 353 -16.12 17.40 14.40
C GLN A 353 -17.46 18.02 13.96
N LEU A 354 -18.56 17.26 14.06
CA LEU A 354 -19.88 17.74 13.67
C LEU A 354 -20.39 18.79 14.66
N VAL A 355 -21.05 19.81 14.11
CA VAL A 355 -21.75 20.86 14.86
C VAL A 355 -23.28 20.69 14.73
N GLU A 356 -24.07 21.50 15.40
CA GLU A 356 -25.54 21.43 15.43
C GLU A 356 -26.20 21.15 14.06
N HIS A 357 -25.97 22.01 13.05
CA HIS A 357 -26.61 21.85 11.73
C HIS A 357 -26.21 20.56 10.99
N ASP A 358 -24.99 20.05 11.25
CA ASP A 358 -24.52 18.78 10.70
C ASP A 358 -25.28 17.58 11.28
N PHE A 359 -25.57 17.64 12.58
CA PHE A 359 -26.36 16.64 13.29
C PHE A 359 -27.81 16.68 12.83
N GLU A 360 -28.44 17.86 12.78
CA GLU A 360 -29.82 18.03 12.32
C GLU A 360 -30.05 17.43 10.93
N TYR A 361 -29.14 17.74 10.00
CA TYR A 361 -29.19 17.19 8.65
C TYR A 361 -29.19 15.65 8.67
N ARG A 362 -28.29 15.04 9.46
CA ARG A 362 -28.15 13.57 9.53
C ARG A 362 -29.32 12.92 10.25
N TYR A 363 -29.81 13.53 11.35
CA TYR A 363 -30.98 13.07 12.07
C TYR A 363 -32.19 12.98 11.15
N LYS A 364 -32.41 14.02 10.34
CA LYS A 364 -33.50 14.07 9.36
C LYS A 364 -33.27 13.11 8.19
N ALA A 365 -32.10 13.14 7.56
CA ALA A 365 -31.83 12.37 6.35
C ALA A 365 -31.85 10.86 6.59
N ALA A 366 -31.26 10.41 7.71
CA ALA A 366 -31.21 9.00 8.07
C ALA A 366 -32.36 8.55 8.98
N LYS A 367 -33.24 9.47 9.42
CA LYS A 367 -34.30 9.20 10.41
C LYS A 367 -33.74 8.59 11.69
N VAL A 368 -32.65 9.18 12.20
CA VAL A 368 -31.91 8.69 13.37
C VAL A 368 -32.86 8.55 14.56
N LYS A 369 -32.91 7.34 15.12
CA LYS A 369 -33.75 7.03 16.28
C LYS A 369 -33.00 7.17 17.59
N ALA A 370 -31.69 6.93 17.55
CA ALA A 370 -30.84 7.09 18.71
C ALA A 370 -29.46 7.60 18.33
N ILE A 371 -28.85 8.33 19.26
CA ILE A 371 -27.43 8.70 19.20
C ILE A 371 -26.71 8.22 20.45
N VAL A 372 -25.51 7.67 20.25
CA VAL A 372 -24.55 7.37 21.30
C VAL A 372 -23.34 8.28 21.09
N CYS A 373 -23.10 9.19 22.02
CA CYS A 373 -22.03 10.17 21.90
C CYS A 373 -21.10 10.16 23.12
N THR A 374 -19.89 10.65 22.93
CA THR A 374 -18.95 10.87 24.03
C THR A 374 -19.26 12.16 24.79
N ALA A 375 -19.03 12.14 26.11
CA ALA A 375 -19.00 13.34 26.95
C ALA A 375 -17.71 14.16 26.79
N ASP A 376 -16.70 13.63 26.09
CA ASP A 376 -15.44 14.32 25.87
C ASP A 376 -15.56 15.40 24.77
N GLY A 377 -15.37 16.66 25.16
CA GLY A 377 -15.49 17.83 24.30
C GLY A 377 -16.93 18.22 23.98
N ASP A 378 -17.15 18.94 22.89
CA ASP A 378 -18.44 19.57 22.62
C ASP A 378 -19.47 18.67 21.90
N VAL A 379 -19.10 17.42 21.61
CA VAL A 379 -19.93 16.49 20.80
C VAL A 379 -21.33 16.34 21.37
N SER A 380 -21.44 16.06 22.67
CA SER A 380 -22.74 15.85 23.31
C SER A 380 -23.58 17.13 23.31
N THR A 381 -22.95 18.28 23.48
CA THR A 381 -23.62 19.59 23.47
C THR A 381 -24.19 19.89 22.08
N GLU A 382 -23.39 19.74 21.02
CA GLU A 382 -23.84 19.98 19.64
C GLU A 382 -24.92 18.98 19.21
N ALA A 383 -24.78 17.71 19.61
CA ALA A 383 -25.79 16.69 19.36
C ALA A 383 -27.12 16.97 20.09
N GLU A 384 -27.07 17.51 21.31
CA GLU A 384 -28.24 17.84 22.14
C GLU A 384 -28.99 19.05 21.57
N LYS A 385 -28.27 20.09 21.12
CA LYS A 385 -28.87 21.25 20.42
C LYS A 385 -29.69 20.80 19.21
N ALA A 386 -29.06 20.04 18.32
CA ALA A 386 -29.71 19.47 17.15
C ALA A 386 -30.90 18.57 17.50
N ALA A 387 -30.84 17.83 18.62
CA ALA A 387 -31.91 16.96 19.07
C ALA A 387 -33.16 17.69 19.54
N ALA A 388 -33.10 19.00 19.80
CA ALA A 388 -34.26 19.79 20.24
C ALA A 388 -35.41 19.75 19.21
N GLU A 389 -35.09 19.63 17.92
CA GLU A 389 -36.09 19.50 16.84
C GLU A 389 -36.62 18.07 16.64
N PHE A 390 -36.05 17.07 17.34
CA PHE A 390 -36.36 15.65 17.16
C PHE A 390 -36.85 15.01 18.49
N PRO A 391 -38.06 15.35 18.96
CA PRO A 391 -38.59 14.84 20.21
C PRO A 391 -38.71 13.32 20.18
N GLY A 392 -38.31 12.66 21.28
CA GLY A 392 -38.36 11.21 21.42
C GLY A 392 -37.12 10.46 20.92
N MET A 393 -36.12 11.14 20.36
CA MET A 393 -34.84 10.52 20.04
C MET A 393 -34.12 10.05 21.31
N VAL A 394 -33.65 8.80 21.30
CA VAL A 394 -32.90 8.22 22.41
C VAL A 394 -31.47 8.76 22.40
N LYS A 395 -31.00 9.26 23.55
CA LYS A 395 -29.67 9.85 23.67
C LYS A 395 -28.89 9.14 24.76
N VAL A 396 -27.77 8.55 24.39
CA VAL A 396 -26.86 7.82 25.29
C VAL A 396 -25.52 8.55 25.32
N LEU A 397 -25.06 8.83 26.53
CA LEU A 397 -23.78 9.48 26.78
C LEU A 397 -22.77 8.46 27.31
N VAL A 398 -21.54 8.51 26.79
CA VAL A 398 -20.43 7.66 27.25
C VAL A 398 -19.36 8.53 27.90
N GLY A 399 -18.90 8.13 29.09
CA GLY A 399 -17.81 8.80 29.79
C GLY A 399 -18.20 10.06 30.54
N GLY A 400 -19.49 10.26 30.80
CA GLY A 400 -20.02 11.34 31.62
C GLY A 400 -21.30 10.92 32.35
N GLU A 401 -21.76 11.79 33.24
CA GLU A 401 -23.05 11.67 33.90
C GLU A 401 -24.02 12.65 33.23
N LYS A 402 -25.30 12.28 33.20
CA LYS A 402 -26.35 13.16 32.72
C LYS A 402 -27.04 13.73 33.95
N ASP A 403 -27.06 15.05 34.06
CA ASP A 403 -27.82 15.78 35.08
C ASP A 403 -29.33 15.58 34.94
#